data_AF-A0A7Y6IJP9-F1
#
_entry.id   AF-A0A7Y6IJP9-F1
#
_cell.length_a   1.000
_cell.length_b   1.000
_cell.length_c   1.000
_cell.angle_alpha   90.00
_cell.angle_beta   90.00
_cell.angle_gamma   90.00
#
_symmetry.space_group_name_H-M   'P 1'
#
loop_
_entity.id
_entity.type
_entity.pdbx_description
1 polymer ?
#
loop_
_entity_poly.entity_id
_entity_poly.type
_entity_poly.pdbx_seq_one_letter_code
_entity_poly.pdbx_strand_id
1 'polypeptide(L)'
;MAEHYHAHLDVFVDRKPVPVAAGIGVDPKTGNLSPLHTHDTRGVIHIETDEPGATYTLGQLFKEWDVALTAGQIGALKTGGGEVLAAYVNGRKTGGDPAAIVFKPHMEIALVHGTPDPSFTPPATYRFAPDE
;
A
#
# COMPACT_ATOMS: atom_id res chain seq x y z
N MET A 1 19.01 -13.19 -10.06
CA MET A 1 19.44 -11.81 -9.78
C MET A 1 18.52 -11.32 -8.70
N ALA A 2 19.04 -10.69 -7.65
CA ALA A 2 18.19 -10.06 -6.65
C ALA A 2 17.40 -8.92 -7.31
N GLU A 3 16.14 -8.74 -6.89
CA GLU A 3 15.29 -7.64 -7.32
C GLU A 3 15.15 -6.65 -6.18
N HIS A 4 15.33 -5.36 -6.51
CA HIS A 4 15.14 -4.24 -5.61
C HIS A 4 14.41 -3.14 -6.35
N TYR A 5 13.20 -2.81 -5.89
CA TYR A 5 12.42 -1.68 -6.40
C TYR A 5 11.48 -1.16 -5.32
N HIS A 6 10.91 0.02 -5.58
CA HIS A 6 10.01 0.66 -4.64
C HIS A 6 8.63 0.89 -5.25
N ALA A 7 7.63 0.96 -4.37
CA ALA A 7 6.29 1.43 -4.67
C ALA A 7 5.85 2.38 -3.55
N HIS A 8 4.75 3.09 -3.73
CA HIS A 8 4.23 4.01 -2.74
C HIS A 8 2.76 3.71 -2.43
N LEU A 9 2.40 3.85 -1.15
CA LEU A 9 1.05 3.67 -0.64
C LEU A 9 0.60 4.90 0.15
N ASP A 10 -0.48 5.52 -0.33
CA ASP A 10 -1.30 6.45 0.44
C ASP A 10 -2.56 5.75 0.97
N VAL A 11 -2.94 6.08 2.20
CA VAL A 11 -4.21 5.68 2.80
C VAL A 11 -5.01 6.91 3.18
N PHE A 12 -6.29 6.94 2.81
CA PHE A 12 -7.23 7.99 3.13
C PHE A 12 -8.46 7.43 3.83
N VAL A 13 -8.91 8.10 4.89
CA VAL A 13 -10.20 7.86 5.56
C VAL A 13 -10.99 9.16 5.53
N ASP A 14 -12.17 9.13 4.93
CA ASP A 14 -12.98 10.32 4.68
C ASP A 14 -12.20 11.46 3.99
N ARG A 15 -11.35 11.07 3.02
CA ARG A 15 -10.45 11.95 2.25
C ARG A 15 -9.34 12.61 3.07
N LYS A 16 -9.17 12.22 4.34
CA LYS A 16 -8.05 12.66 5.18
C LYS A 16 -6.93 11.63 5.11
N PRO A 17 -5.67 12.05 4.91
CA PRO A 17 -4.55 11.12 4.88
C PRO A 17 -4.37 10.45 6.25
N VAL A 18 -4.09 9.16 6.22
CA VAL A 18 -3.71 8.35 7.38
C VAL A 18 -2.29 7.84 7.12
N PRO A 19 -1.35 8.02 8.06
CA PRO A 19 0.01 7.54 7.87
C PRO A 19 0.07 6.03 7.67
N VAL A 20 0.89 5.60 6.70
CA VAL A 20 1.39 4.23 6.66
C VAL A 20 2.39 4.06 7.80
N ALA A 21 2.35 2.91 8.50
CA ALA A 21 3.27 2.70 9.60
C ALA A 21 4.72 2.55 9.11
N ALA A 22 5.65 3.08 9.89
CA ALA A 22 7.06 2.76 9.75
C ALA A 22 7.34 1.34 10.28
N GLY A 23 8.37 0.69 9.75
CA GLY A 23 8.84 -0.60 10.26
C GLY A 23 7.90 -1.77 9.95
N ILE A 24 7.03 -1.65 8.96
CA ILE A 24 6.26 -2.80 8.46
C ILE A 24 7.27 -3.81 7.91
N GLY A 25 7.09 -5.10 8.23
CA GLY A 25 8.00 -6.15 7.79
C GLY A 25 9.40 -6.10 8.44
N VAL A 26 9.59 -5.33 9.51
CA VAL A 26 10.85 -5.28 10.27
C VAL A 26 10.70 -6.01 11.58
N ASP A 27 11.55 -7.01 11.84
CA ASP A 27 11.59 -7.67 13.15
C ASP A 27 12.21 -6.70 14.18
N PRO A 28 11.45 -6.26 15.21
CA PRO A 28 11.93 -5.28 16.18
C PRO A 28 13.05 -5.80 17.08
N LYS A 29 13.29 -7.12 17.15
CA LYS A 29 14.34 -7.73 17.98
C LYS A 29 15.66 -7.85 17.23
N THR A 30 15.59 -8.20 15.95
CA THR A 30 16.78 -8.53 15.15
C THR A 30 17.13 -7.45 14.13
N GLY A 31 16.17 -6.61 13.76
CA GLY A 31 16.30 -5.67 12.65
C GLY A 31 16.23 -6.33 11.26
N ASN A 32 15.92 -7.64 11.20
CA ASN A 32 15.78 -8.34 9.93
C ASN A 32 14.58 -7.80 9.15
N LEU A 33 14.77 -7.64 7.84
CA LEU A 33 13.78 -7.13 6.91
C LEU A 33 13.11 -8.29 6.17
N SER A 34 11.78 -8.27 6.13
CA SER A 34 11.03 -9.06 5.16
C SER A 34 11.23 -8.47 3.75
N PRO A 35 11.00 -9.25 2.68
CA PRO A 35 11.06 -8.71 1.33
C PRO A 35 10.14 -7.51 1.08
N LEU A 36 9.07 -7.37 1.85
CA LEU A 36 8.18 -6.21 1.85
C LEU A 36 8.36 -5.43 3.15
N HIS A 37 8.90 -4.22 3.07
CA HIS A 37 9.09 -3.43 4.29
C HIS A 37 8.98 -1.92 4.05
N THR A 38 8.82 -1.18 5.16
CA THR A 38 8.82 0.30 5.17
C THR A 38 9.85 0.81 6.18
N HIS A 39 10.58 1.87 5.83
CA HIS A 39 11.54 2.50 6.75
C HIS A 39 10.94 3.61 7.59
N ASP A 40 9.93 4.30 7.08
CA ASP A 40 9.30 5.45 7.74
C ASP A 40 7.81 5.55 7.41
N THR A 41 7.18 6.65 7.84
CA THR A 41 5.74 6.88 7.68
C THR A 41 5.34 7.52 6.36
N ARG A 42 6.28 7.71 5.42
CA ARG A 42 5.98 8.31 4.11
C ARG A 42 5.16 7.38 3.21
N GLY A 43 5.15 6.08 3.48
CA GLY A 43 4.44 5.11 2.64
C GLY A 43 5.26 4.52 1.50
N VAL A 44 6.58 4.77 1.47
CA VAL A 44 7.49 4.08 0.53
C VAL A 44 7.66 2.63 0.97
N ILE A 45 7.29 1.74 0.06
CA ILE A 45 7.39 0.28 0.22
C ILE A 45 8.64 -0.16 -0.52
N HIS A 46 9.52 -0.82 0.21
CA HIS A 46 10.70 -1.48 -0.31
C HIS A 46 10.33 -2.92 -0.66
N ILE A 47 10.69 -3.34 -1.88
CA ILE A 47 10.57 -4.71 -2.36
C ILE A 47 11.97 -5.21 -2.66
N GLU A 48 12.50 -6.08 -1.80
CA GLU A 48 13.86 -6.58 -1.85
C GLU A 48 13.87 -8.11 -1.72
N THR A 49 14.25 -8.82 -2.78
CA THR A 49 14.22 -10.29 -2.80
C THR A 49 15.41 -10.88 -3.55
N ASP A 50 15.90 -12.02 -3.07
CA ASP A 50 16.90 -12.83 -3.77
C ASP A 50 16.26 -13.80 -4.78
N GLU A 51 14.92 -13.92 -4.78
CA GLU A 51 14.16 -14.81 -5.66
C GLU A 51 13.76 -14.09 -6.97
N PRO A 52 14.37 -14.43 -8.12
CA PRO A 52 14.11 -13.73 -9.37
C PRO A 52 12.69 -14.00 -9.88
N GLY A 53 11.97 -12.95 -10.30
CA GLY A 53 10.61 -13.06 -10.80
C GLY A 53 9.55 -13.29 -9.73
N ALA A 54 9.91 -13.23 -8.44
CA ALA A 54 8.93 -13.26 -7.36
C ALA A 54 8.03 -12.03 -7.43
N THR A 55 6.72 -12.26 -7.36
CA THR A 55 5.73 -11.18 -7.36
C THR A 55 5.21 -10.94 -5.96
N TYR A 56 5.15 -9.67 -5.57
CA TYR A 56 4.60 -9.28 -4.29
C TYR A 56 3.31 -8.46 -4.44
N THR A 57 2.40 -8.59 -3.48
CA THR A 57 1.10 -7.91 -3.49
C THR A 57 0.89 -6.99 -2.31
N LEU A 58 -0.01 -6.03 -2.48
CA LEU A 58 -0.47 -5.15 -1.41
C LEU A 58 -1.02 -5.93 -0.21
N GLY A 59 -1.72 -7.05 -0.47
CA GLY A 59 -2.20 -7.93 0.59
C GLY A 59 -1.09 -8.55 1.44
N GLN A 60 0.05 -8.88 0.83
CA GLN A 60 1.20 -9.39 1.57
C GLN A 60 1.82 -8.30 2.46
N LEU A 61 1.93 -7.06 1.99
CA LEU A 61 2.36 -5.95 2.84
C LEU A 61 1.42 -5.75 4.03
N PHE A 62 0.10 -5.77 3.81
CA PHE A 62 -0.89 -5.64 4.87
C PHE A 62 -0.85 -6.82 5.86
N LYS A 63 -0.43 -8.00 5.41
CA LYS A 63 -0.16 -9.14 6.30
C LYS A 63 1.07 -8.90 7.17
N GLU A 64 2.18 -8.37 6.61
CA GLU A 64 3.34 -7.94 7.40
C GLU A 64 3.00 -6.84 8.41
N TRP A 65 2.00 -6.01 8.08
CA TRP A 65 1.51 -4.94 8.94
C TRP A 65 0.50 -5.42 10.00
N ASP A 66 0.01 -6.66 9.93
CA ASP A 66 -1.10 -7.15 10.77
C ASP A 66 -2.37 -6.27 10.66
N VAL A 67 -2.64 -5.75 9.46
CA VAL A 67 -3.82 -4.94 9.15
C VAL A 67 -4.67 -5.68 8.13
N ALA A 68 -5.96 -5.89 8.43
CA ALA A 68 -6.87 -6.54 7.49
C ALA A 68 -7.02 -5.71 6.21
N LEU A 69 -6.89 -6.35 5.04
CA LEU A 69 -7.22 -5.75 3.74
C LEU A 69 -8.03 -6.74 2.91
N THR A 70 -9.20 -6.31 2.47
CA THR A 70 -10.07 -7.04 1.53
C THR A 70 -10.79 -6.04 0.62
N ALA A 71 -11.59 -6.53 -0.33
CA ALA A 71 -12.48 -5.69 -1.14
C ALA A 71 -13.41 -4.75 -0.33
N GLY A 72 -13.73 -5.09 0.93
CA GLY A 72 -14.68 -4.36 1.76
C GLY A 72 -14.14 -3.95 3.13
N GLN A 73 -12.84 -4.03 3.38
CA GLN A 73 -12.27 -3.76 4.70
C GLN A 73 -10.83 -3.27 4.62
N ILE A 74 -10.50 -2.25 5.42
CA ILE A 74 -9.13 -1.84 5.76
C ILE A 74 -9.01 -1.67 7.27
N GLY A 75 -8.16 -2.46 7.92
CA GLY A 75 -8.08 -2.54 9.38
C GLY A 75 -9.43 -2.82 10.03
N ALA A 76 -9.87 -1.95 10.94
CA ALA A 76 -11.18 -2.05 11.58
C ALA A 76 -12.33 -1.47 10.74
N LEU A 77 -12.03 -0.73 9.67
CA LEU A 77 -13.01 -0.03 8.85
C LEU A 77 -13.61 -0.99 7.81
N LYS A 78 -14.93 -1.14 7.83
CA LYS A 78 -15.68 -1.99 6.89
C LYS A 78 -16.54 -1.12 5.99
N THR A 79 -16.75 -1.56 4.75
CA THR A 79 -17.72 -0.93 3.85
C THR A 79 -19.14 -1.22 4.31
N GLY A 80 -20.05 -0.29 4.09
CA GLY A 80 -21.44 -0.37 4.54
C GLY A 80 -21.99 1.02 4.87
N GLY A 81 -23.31 1.16 4.96
CA GLY A 81 -23.92 2.45 5.33
C GLY A 81 -23.63 3.61 4.36
N GLY A 82 -23.22 3.32 3.12
CA GLY A 82 -22.80 4.31 2.12
C GLY A 82 -21.28 4.48 2.00
N GLU A 83 -20.50 3.93 2.92
CA GLU A 83 -19.03 3.92 2.84
C GLU A 83 -18.53 2.82 1.92
N VAL A 84 -17.48 3.16 1.15
CA VAL A 84 -16.79 2.24 0.24
C VAL A 84 -15.30 2.20 0.57
N LEU A 85 -14.61 1.17 0.07
CA LEU A 85 -13.16 1.12 -0.04
C LEU A 85 -12.82 1.12 -1.53
N ALA A 86 -12.17 2.17 -1.99
CA ALA A 86 -11.72 2.31 -3.37
C ALA A 86 -10.19 2.24 -3.43
N ALA A 87 -9.66 1.52 -4.42
CA ALA A 87 -8.25 1.49 -4.71
C ALA A 87 -7.96 2.20 -6.03
N TYR A 88 -6.82 2.88 -6.07
CA TYR A 88 -6.32 3.58 -7.25
C TYR A 88 -4.88 3.19 -7.48
N VAL A 89 -4.52 2.95 -8.74
CA VAL A 89 -3.15 2.73 -9.19
C VAL A 89 -2.81 3.81 -10.19
N ASN A 90 -1.78 4.61 -9.89
CA ASN A 90 -1.36 5.78 -10.67
C ASN A 90 -2.56 6.70 -11.00
N GLY A 91 -3.39 6.98 -9.99
CA GLY A 91 -4.56 7.86 -10.08
C GLY A 91 -5.77 7.24 -10.79
N ARG A 92 -5.66 6.01 -11.29
CA ARG A 92 -6.75 5.30 -11.96
C ARG A 92 -7.40 4.31 -11.02
N LYS A 93 -8.72 4.43 -10.86
CA LYS A 93 -9.50 3.52 -10.02
C LYS A 93 -9.36 2.09 -10.55
N THR A 94 -9.04 1.16 -9.67
CA THR A 94 -9.02 -0.27 -9.96
C THR A 94 -10.27 -0.95 -9.39
N GLY A 95 -10.74 -2.00 -10.05
CA GLY A 95 -11.80 -2.86 -9.52
C GLY A 95 -11.21 -4.08 -8.80
N GLY A 96 -12.07 -4.79 -8.06
CA GLY A 96 -11.70 -6.02 -7.36
C GLY A 96 -11.11 -5.79 -5.97
N ASP A 97 -10.47 -6.82 -5.44
CA ASP A 97 -9.85 -6.79 -4.11
C ASP A 97 -8.50 -6.04 -4.17
N PRO A 98 -8.31 -4.94 -3.41
CA PRO A 98 -7.04 -4.23 -3.34
C PRO A 98 -5.88 -5.12 -2.87
N ALA A 99 -6.13 -6.16 -2.07
CA ALA A 99 -5.09 -7.08 -1.62
C ALA A 99 -4.40 -7.84 -2.78
N ALA A 100 -5.06 -7.91 -3.94
CA ALA A 100 -4.54 -8.58 -5.14
C ALA A 100 -3.67 -7.66 -6.03
N ILE A 101 -3.50 -6.38 -5.69
CA ILE A 101 -2.65 -5.46 -6.45
C ILE A 101 -1.20 -5.94 -6.36
N VAL A 102 -0.63 -6.32 -7.51
CA VAL A 102 0.79 -6.73 -7.63
C VAL A 102 1.65 -5.48 -7.78
N PHE A 103 2.68 -5.35 -6.96
CA PHE A 103 3.61 -4.23 -7.02
C PHE A 103 4.41 -4.23 -8.32
N LYS A 104 4.77 -3.03 -8.76
CA LYS A 104 5.68 -2.77 -9.87
C LYS A 104 6.56 -1.58 -9.51
N PRO A 105 7.75 -1.45 -10.13
CA PRO A 105 8.63 -0.30 -9.90
C PRO A 105 7.90 1.02 -10.06
N HIS A 106 8.05 1.87 -9.04
CA HIS A 106 7.49 3.22 -8.92
C HIS A 106 5.98 3.31 -9.12
N MET A 107 5.25 2.27 -8.72
CA MET A 107 3.79 2.31 -8.67
C MET A 107 3.32 3.23 -7.54
N GLU A 108 2.35 4.10 -7.84
CA GLU A 108 1.61 4.89 -6.87
C GLU A 108 0.27 4.23 -6.56
N ILE A 109 0.00 3.92 -5.29
CA ILE A 109 -1.24 3.28 -4.84
C ILE A 109 -1.94 4.16 -3.81
N ALA A 110 -3.24 4.40 -4.00
CA ALA A 110 -4.07 5.02 -2.97
C ALA A 110 -5.23 4.12 -2.57
N LEU A 111 -5.39 3.89 -1.27
CA LEU A 111 -6.58 3.28 -0.68
C LEU A 111 -7.44 4.37 -0.04
N VAL A 112 -8.70 4.43 -0.41
CA VAL A 112 -9.64 5.48 0.05
C VAL A 112 -10.86 4.80 0.65
N HIS A 113 -10.99 4.87 1.96
CA HIS A 113 -12.19 4.46 2.69
C HIS A 113 -13.05 5.69 3.05
N GLY A 114 -14.37 5.54 2.95
CA GLY A 114 -15.34 6.56 3.35
C GLY A 114 -16.48 6.72 2.34
N THR A 115 -17.31 7.75 2.52
CA THR A 115 -18.40 8.05 1.58
C THR A 115 -17.82 8.53 0.23
N PRO A 116 -18.26 7.98 -0.92
CA PRO A 116 -17.78 8.42 -2.23
C PRO A 116 -17.94 9.92 -2.45
N ASP A 117 -16.86 10.58 -2.88
CA ASP A 117 -16.84 11.99 -3.24
C ASP A 117 -16.19 12.15 -4.62
N PRO A 118 -16.94 12.60 -5.65
CA PRO A 118 -16.41 12.77 -6.99
C PRO A 118 -15.41 13.92 -7.11
N SER A 119 -15.30 14.82 -6.13
CA SER A 119 -14.32 15.90 -6.10
C SER A 119 -12.95 15.46 -5.58
N PHE A 120 -12.87 14.30 -4.90
CA PHE A 120 -11.60 13.77 -4.44
C PHE A 120 -10.75 13.33 -5.63
N THR A 121 -9.54 13.90 -5.73
CA THR A 121 -8.55 13.51 -6.74
C THR A 121 -7.49 12.63 -6.08
N PRO A 122 -7.45 11.32 -6.37
CA PRO A 122 -6.42 10.44 -5.83
C PRO A 122 -5.04 10.81 -6.39
N PRO A 123 -3.97 10.58 -5.63
CA PRO A 123 -2.61 10.76 -6.12
C PRO A 123 -2.36 9.85 -7.33
N ALA A 124 -1.63 10.39 -8.30
CA ALA A 124 -1.29 9.68 -9.53
C ALA A 124 0.20 9.37 -9.67
N THR A 125 1.03 10.04 -8.88
CA THR A 125 2.48 9.89 -8.86
C THR A 125 3.01 10.19 -7.47
N TYR A 126 4.06 9.50 -7.07
CA TYR A 126 4.90 9.88 -5.94
C TYR A 126 6.30 10.29 -6.41
N ARG A 127 6.91 11.22 -5.68
CA ARG A 127 8.28 11.66 -5.94
C ARG A 127 9.22 10.91 -5.00
N PHE A 128 9.71 9.78 -5.48
CA PHE A 128 10.74 8.97 -4.82
C PHE A 128 12.05 9.77 -4.66
N ALA A 129 12.80 9.48 -3.59
CA ALA A 129 14.17 9.95 -3.44
C ALA A 129 15.08 9.35 -4.55
N PRO A 130 16.27 9.92 -4.81
CA PRO A 130 17.16 9.41 -5.88
C PRO A 130 17.57 7.94 -5.75
N ASP A 131 17.53 7.39 -4.54
CA ASP A 131 17.81 5.99 -4.18
C ASP A 131 16.54 5.13 -4.03
N GLU A 132 15.37 5.71 -4.29
CA GLU A 132 14.06 5.07 -4.24
C GLU A 132 13.44 4.92 -5.65
#